data_AF-A0A931WPD5-F1
#
_entry.id   AF-A0A931WPD5-F1
#
_cell.length_a   1.000
_cell.length_b   1.000
_cell.length_c   1.000
_cell.angle_alpha   90.00
_cell.angle_beta   90.00
_cell.angle_gamma   90.00
#
_symmetry.space_group_name_H-M   'P 1'
#
loop_
_entity.id
_entity.type
_entity.pdbx_description
1 polymer ?
#
loop_
_entity_poly.entity_id
_entity_poly.type
_entity_poly.pdbx_seq_one_letter_code
_entity_poly.pdbx_strand_id
1 'polypeptide(L)'
;MIGMFEDQVQDPKVFIAALREFHEADAARRGGLANGLSDAIITKRVDLAAVRHALLDGGEHELMDTLDRLIDLIEPYIEEGGVEE
;
A
#
# COMPACT_ATOMS: atom_id res chain seq x y z
N MET A 1 2.81 10.46 17.60
CA MET A 1 2.83 11.12 16.28
C MET A 1 2.11 10.19 15.34
N ILE A 2 0.78 10.34 15.22
CA ILE A 2 -0.12 9.55 14.38
C ILE A 2 -0.82 10.58 13.51
N GLY A 3 -0.68 10.52 12.19
CA GLY A 3 -1.31 11.50 11.29
C GLY A 3 -0.63 11.63 9.93
N MET A 4 -0.37 10.51 9.23
CA MET A 4 0.09 10.56 7.82
C MET A 4 -0.94 9.98 6.83
N PHE A 5 -2.07 9.45 7.33
CA PHE A 5 -3.10 8.74 6.55
C PHE A 5 -4.51 9.35 6.75
N GLU A 6 -4.62 10.66 6.95
CA GLU A 6 -5.91 11.34 7.13
C GLU A 6 -6.62 11.56 5.78
N ASP A 7 -7.76 10.89 5.59
CA ASP A 7 -8.95 11.14 4.73
C ASP A 7 -8.79 11.69 3.29
N GLN A 8 -7.59 11.77 2.74
CA GLN A 8 -7.31 12.26 1.38
C GLN A 8 -6.67 11.17 0.53
N VAL A 9 -6.91 11.21 -0.78
CA VAL A 9 -6.20 10.35 -1.74
C VAL A 9 -4.71 10.67 -1.64
N GLN A 10 -3.92 9.68 -1.26
CA GLN A 10 -2.48 9.76 -1.13
C GLN A 10 -1.81 9.89 -2.49
N ASP A 11 -0.82 10.78 -2.57
CA ASP A 11 0.07 10.87 -3.72
C ASP A 11 0.82 9.53 -3.91
N PRO A 12 0.89 8.97 -5.13
CA PRO A 12 1.58 7.72 -5.40
C PRO A 12 3.03 7.68 -4.89
N LYS A 13 3.74 8.82 -4.88
CA LYS A 13 5.11 8.91 -4.36
C LYS A 13 5.18 8.76 -2.86
N VAL A 14 4.19 9.28 -2.13
CA VAL A 14 4.09 9.13 -0.67
C VAL A 14 3.82 7.66 -0.33
N PHE A 15 2.92 7.02 -1.07
CA PHE A 15 2.68 5.58 -0.92
C PHE A 15 3.93 4.75 -1.23
N ILE A 16 4.65 5.04 -2.33
CA ILE A 16 5.89 4.35 -2.70
C ILE A 16 6.97 4.52 -1.61
N ALA A 17 7.09 5.70 -1.01
CA ALA A 17 8.02 5.91 0.10
C ALA A 17 7.68 5.04 1.31
N ALA A 18 6.40 4.92 1.67
CA ALA A 18 5.94 4.05 2.75
C ALA A 18 6.13 2.55 2.40
N LEU A 19 5.90 2.18 1.13
CA LEU A 19 6.15 0.83 0.62
C LEU A 19 7.64 0.47 0.69
N ARG A 20 8.52 1.42 0.37
CA ARG A 20 9.97 1.26 0.51
C ARG A 20 10.38 1.10 1.97
N GLU A 21 9.84 1.92 2.86
CA GLU A 21 10.06 1.75 4.30
C GLU A 21 9.60 0.36 4.78
N PHE A 22 8.46 -0.12 4.31
CA PHE A 22 7.96 -1.47 4.62
C PHE A 22 8.87 -2.59 4.10
N HIS A 23 9.38 -2.43 2.87
CA HIS A 23 10.31 -3.38 2.25
C HIS A 23 11.59 -3.52 3.09
N GLU A 24 12.15 -2.40 3.54
CA GLU A 24 13.40 -2.34 4.32
C GLU A 24 13.21 -2.58 5.83
N ALA A 25 11.97 -2.51 6.35
CA ALA A 25 11.70 -2.59 7.78
C ALA A 25 11.90 -3.98 8.39
N ASP A 26 12.46 -3.98 9.61
CA ASP A 26 12.52 -5.15 10.48
C ASP A 26 11.13 -5.61 10.96
N ALA A 27 11.04 -6.88 11.39
CA ALA A 27 9.81 -7.52 11.83
C ALA A 27 9.01 -6.72 12.88
N ALA A 28 9.69 -5.99 13.77
CA ALA A 28 9.06 -5.19 14.82
C ALA A 28 8.27 -3.97 14.29
N ARG A 29 8.67 -3.39 13.15
CA ARG A 29 8.01 -2.21 12.54
C ARG A 29 7.11 -2.59 11.38
N ARG A 30 7.37 -3.74 10.76
CA ARG A 30 6.68 -4.24 9.58
C ARG A 30 5.16 -4.37 9.77
N GLY A 31 4.69 -4.79 10.96
CA GLY A 31 3.26 -4.94 11.23
C GLY A 31 2.47 -3.63 11.18
N GLY A 32 3.03 -2.54 11.74
CA GLY A 32 2.37 -1.22 11.70
C GLY A 32 2.31 -0.63 10.29
N LEU A 33 3.38 -0.80 9.52
CA LEU A 33 3.45 -0.36 8.13
C LEU A 33 2.52 -1.18 7.23
N ALA A 34 2.46 -2.50 7.42
CA ALA A 34 1.53 -3.37 6.70
C ALA A 34 0.08 -2.91 6.89
N ASN A 35 -0.32 -2.63 8.13
CA ASN A 35 -1.68 -2.18 8.43
C ASN A 35 -2.01 -0.85 7.74
N GLY A 36 -1.09 0.14 7.80
CA GLY A 36 -1.30 1.45 7.17
C GLY A 36 -1.37 1.38 5.64
N LEU A 37 -0.48 0.60 5.02
CA LEU A 37 -0.51 0.38 3.57
C LEU A 37 -1.76 -0.38 3.14
N SER A 38 -2.17 -1.39 3.90
CA SER A 38 -3.39 -2.17 3.66
C SER A 38 -4.64 -1.31 3.73
N ASP A 39 -4.77 -0.48 4.77
CA ASP A 39 -5.89 0.45 4.93
C ASP A 39 -5.98 1.43 3.76
N ALA A 40 -4.84 2.01 3.33
CA ALA A 40 -4.81 2.94 2.20
C ALA A 40 -5.29 2.28 0.89
N ILE A 41 -4.97 1.00 0.67
CA ILE A 41 -5.43 0.25 -0.50
C ILE A 41 -6.92 -0.09 -0.39
N ILE A 42 -7.36 -0.67 0.74
CA ILE A 42 -8.75 -1.11 0.96
C ILE A 42 -9.71 0.08 0.86
N THR A 43 -9.35 1.22 1.46
CA THR A 43 -10.15 2.45 1.42
C THR A 43 -10.05 3.20 0.09
N LYS A 44 -9.33 2.64 -0.90
CA LYS A 44 -9.10 3.25 -2.23
C LYS A 44 -8.50 4.66 -2.12
N ARG A 45 -7.75 4.93 -1.05
CA ARG A 45 -7.01 6.19 -0.83
C ARG A 45 -5.71 6.23 -1.62
N VAL A 46 -5.38 5.23 -2.44
CA VAL A 46 -4.23 5.25 -3.34
C VAL A 46 -4.64 4.78 -4.73
N ASP A 47 -4.14 5.47 -5.75
CA ASP A 47 -4.23 5.00 -7.13
C ASP A 47 -3.13 3.97 -7.41
N LEU A 48 -3.49 2.69 -7.30
CA LEU A 48 -2.57 1.59 -7.55
C LEU A 48 -2.05 1.54 -8.98
N ALA A 49 -2.82 2.03 -9.97
CA ALA A 49 -2.35 2.07 -11.35
C ALA A 49 -1.22 3.10 -11.50
N ALA A 50 -1.38 4.28 -10.88
CA ALA A 50 -0.35 5.31 -10.86
C ALA A 50 0.90 4.86 -10.08
N VAL A 51 0.73 4.15 -8.95
CA VAL A 51 1.84 3.55 -8.20
C VAL A 51 2.59 2.53 -9.06
N ARG A 52 1.89 1.58 -9.68
CA ARG A 52 2.52 0.58 -10.57
C ARG A 52 3.27 1.25 -11.72
N HIS A 53 2.68 2.26 -12.34
CA HIS A 53 3.33 2.99 -13.43
C HIS A 53 4.63 3.67 -12.96
N ALA A 54 4.61 4.35 -11.80
CA ALA A 54 5.78 5.00 -11.24
C ALA A 54 6.90 4.01 -10.86
N LEU A 55 6.54 2.83 -10.33
CA LEU A 55 7.51 1.77 -10.03
C LEU A 55 8.13 1.19 -11.30
N LEU A 56 7.34 1.01 -12.37
CA LEU A 56 7.84 0.55 -13.67
C LEU A 56 8.79 1.57 -14.32
N ASP A 57 8.43 2.86 -14.32
CA ASP A 57 9.26 3.94 -14.85
C ASP A 57 10.59 4.05 -14.09
N GLY A 58 10.57 3.82 -12.78
CA GLY A 58 11.76 3.79 -11.93
C GLY A 58 12.59 2.51 -12.01
N GLY A 59 12.10 1.43 -12.63
CA GLY A 59 12.76 0.12 -12.65
C GLY A 59 12.78 -0.60 -11.29
N GLU A 60 11.86 -0.25 -10.38
CA GLU A 60 11.83 -0.72 -8.98
C GLU A 60 11.12 -2.09 -8.86
N HIS A 61 11.66 -3.11 -9.53
CA HIS A 61 11.04 -4.45 -9.60
C HIS A 61 10.80 -5.09 -8.22
N GLU A 62 11.73 -4.92 -7.28
CA GLU A 62 11.60 -5.50 -5.93
C GLU A 62 10.46 -4.85 -5.12
N LEU A 63 10.22 -3.56 -5.32
CA LEU A 63 9.08 -2.88 -4.71
C LEU A 63 7.77 -3.28 -5.39
N MET A 64 7.77 -3.55 -6.69
CA MET A 64 6.60 -4.12 -7.38
C MET A 64 6.21 -5.47 -6.78
N ASP A 65 7.16 -6.38 -6.61
CA ASP A 65 6.92 -7.69 -5.98
C ASP A 65 6.39 -7.53 -4.55
N THR A 66 6.88 -6.52 -3.83
CA THR A 66 6.42 -6.20 -2.47
C THR A 66 4.99 -5.69 -2.46
N LEU A 67 4.64 -4.83 -3.43
CA LEU A 67 3.28 -4.34 -3.62
C LEU A 67 2.32 -5.48 -3.95
N ASP A 68 2.69 -6.36 -4.88
CA ASP A 68 1.86 -7.49 -5.30
C ASP A 68 1.58 -8.44 -4.13
N ARG A 69 2.62 -8.80 -3.35
CA ARG A 69 2.44 -9.61 -2.14
C ARG A 69 1.52 -8.97 -1.10
N LEU A 70 1.58 -7.64 -0.98
CA LEU A 70 0.71 -6.90 -0.07
C LEU A 70 -0.74 -6.96 -0.56
N ILE A 71 -0.97 -6.76 -1.86
CA ILE A 71 -2.30 -6.84 -2.48
C ILE A 71 -2.87 -8.25 -2.32
N ASP A 72 -2.11 -9.29 -2.61
CA ASP A 72 -2.54 -10.69 -2.46
C ASP A 72 -2.98 -11.00 -1.01
N LEU A 73 -2.29 -10.40 -0.02
CA LEU A 73 -2.62 -10.59 1.39
C LEU A 73 -3.93 -9.91 1.78
N ILE A 74 -4.27 -8.79 1.13
CA ILE A 74 -5.48 -8.01 1.45
C ILE A 74 -6.65 -8.28 0.50
N GLU A 75 -6.43 -8.97 -0.62
CA GLU A 75 -7.44 -9.39 -1.61
C GLU A 75 -8.73 -9.92 -0.95
N PRO A 76 -8.69 -10.87 0.01
CA PRO A 76 -9.91 -11.36 0.66
C PRO A 76 -10.71 -10.26 1.37
N TYR A 77 -10.05 -9.23 1.89
CA TYR A 77 -10.69 -8.12 2.61
C TYR A 77 -11.21 -7.01 1.67
N ILE A 78 -10.75 -6.98 0.42
CA ILE A 78 -11.25 -6.05 -0.61
C ILE A 78 -12.58 -6.58 -1.18
N GLU A 79 -12.68 -7.90 -1.40
CA GLU A 79 -13.89 -8.53 -1.95
C GLU A 79 -15.05 -8.64 -0.95
N GLU A 80 -14.77 -8.89 0.34
CA GLU A 80 -15.83 -8.90 1.38
C GLU A 80 -16.45 -7.52 1.65
N GLY A 81 -15.81 -6.42 1.22
CA GLY A 81 -16.40 -5.07 1.25
C GLY A 81 -17.42 -4.79 0.14
N GLY A 82 -17.71 -5.77 -0.73
CA GLY A 82 -18.66 -5.68 -1.84
C GLY A 82 -20.04 -6.30 -1.57
N VAL A 83 -20.36 -6.65 -0.32
CA VAL A 83 -21.70 -7.10 0.08
C VAL A 83 -22.43 -5.90 0.68
N GLU A 84 -23.12 -5.12 -0.17
CA GLU A 84 -24.24 -4.29 0.30
C GLU A 84 -25.29 -5.23 0.91
N GLU A 85 -25.76 -4.88 2.12
CA GLU A 85 -26.84 -5.56 2.86
C GLU A 85 -28.11 -5.80 2.03
#